data_AF-A0A6I1ZMD2-F1
#
_entry.id   AF-A0A6I1ZMD2-F1
#
_cell.length_a   1.000
_cell.length_b   1.000
_cell.length_c   1.000
_cell.angle_alpha   90.00
_cell.angle_beta   90.00
_cell.angle_gamma   90.00
#
_symmetry.space_group_name_H-M   'P 1'
#
loop_
_entity.id
_entity.type
_entity.pdbx_description
1 polymer ?
#
loop_
_entity_poly.entity_id
_entity_poly.type
_entity_poly.pdbx_seq_one_letter_code
_entity_poly.pdbx_strand_id
1 'polypeptide(L)'
;MIADGTHVRALGGLPSSITDSILNPFFGPAGRRLEEWVGSEAYSDAEQSTPEDTDRAAALKDAEAYLALYYAAPRLNMVIADSGIITYKVTGTSSDEFTYLKPRDLEELRQVWLRDAVSACRPYIIKAGVTVGLSPVDEE
;
A
#
# COMPACT_ATOMS: atom_id res chain seq x y z
N MET A 1 -3.23 -5.25 13.49
CA MET A 1 -3.11 -4.93 12.05
C MET A 1 -4.24 -5.63 11.35
N ILE A 2 -4.89 -4.99 10.39
CA ILE A 2 -6.10 -5.46 9.72
C ILE A 2 -5.74 -6.19 8.41
N ALA A 3 -4.84 -5.60 7.61
CA ALA A 3 -4.32 -6.17 6.37
C ALA A 3 -3.22 -7.20 6.65
N ASP A 4 -3.16 -8.21 5.79
CA ASP A 4 -2.13 -9.24 5.80
C ASP A 4 -1.36 -9.25 4.47
N GLY A 5 -0.19 -9.90 4.45
CA GLY A 5 0.65 -9.97 3.25
C GLY A 5 -0.02 -10.62 2.04
N THR A 6 -0.96 -11.54 2.26
CA THR A 6 -1.71 -12.16 1.16
C THR A 6 -2.68 -11.18 0.53
N HIS A 7 -3.39 -10.41 1.35
CA HIS A 7 -4.29 -9.36 0.88
C HIS A 7 -3.54 -8.25 0.12
N VAL A 8 -2.42 -7.79 0.67
CA VAL A 8 -1.60 -6.74 0.04
C VAL A 8 -1.04 -7.19 -1.31
N ARG A 9 -0.60 -8.45 -1.42
CA ARG A 9 -0.15 -9.01 -2.70
C ARG A 9 -1.28 -9.10 -3.72
N ALA A 10 -2.44 -9.59 -3.32
CA ALA A 10 -3.60 -9.73 -4.21
C ALA A 10 -4.05 -8.37 -4.75
N LEU A 11 -4.17 -7.38 -3.86
CA LEU A 11 -4.65 -6.04 -4.16
C LEU A 11 -3.63 -5.21 -4.95
N GLY A 12 -2.33 -5.40 -4.68
CA GLY A 12 -1.25 -4.76 -5.43
C GLY A 12 -0.81 -5.48 -6.71
N GLY A 13 -1.40 -6.63 -7.04
CA GLY A 13 -0.98 -7.46 -8.19
C GLY A 13 0.48 -7.93 -8.09
N LEU A 14 0.99 -8.13 -6.87
CA LEU A 14 2.39 -8.45 -6.62
C LEU A 14 2.67 -9.95 -6.86
N PRO A 15 3.84 -10.31 -7.41
CA PRO A 15 4.21 -11.71 -7.61
C PRO A 15 4.46 -12.41 -6.26
N SER A 16 4.31 -13.74 -6.24
CA SER A 16 4.52 -14.57 -5.05
C SER A 16 5.96 -14.55 -4.51
N SER A 17 6.93 -14.06 -5.29
CA SER A 17 8.31 -13.84 -4.86
C SER A 17 8.45 -12.68 -3.86
N ILE A 18 7.46 -11.78 -3.78
CA ILE A 18 7.40 -10.74 -2.75
C ILE A 18 6.93 -11.38 -1.45
N THR A 19 7.88 -11.80 -0.62
CA THR A 19 7.57 -12.46 0.66
C THR A 19 7.06 -11.46 1.70
N ASP A 20 6.36 -11.97 2.72
CA ASP A 20 5.87 -11.15 3.83
C ASP A 20 7.01 -10.43 4.57
N SER A 21 8.25 -10.95 4.53
CA SER A 21 9.42 -10.27 5.10
C SER A 21 9.72 -8.91 4.45
N ILE A 22 9.36 -8.75 3.17
CA ILE A 22 9.50 -7.49 2.44
C ILE A 22 8.40 -6.51 2.86
N LEU A 23 7.18 -7.01 3.11
CA LEU A 23 5.99 -6.18 3.39
C LEU A 23 5.84 -5.82 4.87
N ASN A 24 6.19 -6.72 5.78
CA ASN A 24 6.02 -6.57 7.23
C ASN A 24 6.50 -5.23 7.81
N PRO A 25 7.67 -4.68 7.41
CA PRO A 25 8.12 -3.38 7.93
C PRO A 25 7.17 -2.21 7.63
N PHE A 26 6.32 -2.35 6.61
CA PHE A 26 5.44 -1.27 6.12
C PHE A 26 4.04 -1.31 6.72
N PHE A 27 3.64 -2.42 7.33
CA PHE A 27 2.33 -2.51 7.98
C PHE A 27 2.22 -1.64 9.23
N GLY A 28 3.26 -1.56 10.07
CA GLY A 28 3.23 -0.69 11.25
C GLY A 28 2.99 0.79 10.91
N PRO A 29 3.73 1.39 9.96
CA PRO A 29 3.44 2.72 9.44
C PRO A 29 2.05 2.85 8.80
N ALA A 30 1.59 1.85 8.04
CA ALA A 30 0.28 1.85 7.40
C ALA A 30 -0.86 1.90 8.44
N GLY A 31 -0.84 0.99 9.42
CA GLY A 31 -1.83 0.92 10.49
C GLY A 31 -1.90 2.19 11.33
N ARG A 32 -0.74 2.73 11.75
CA ARG A 32 -0.71 4.01 12.48
C ARG A 32 -1.34 5.16 11.69
N ARG A 33 -1.05 5.24 10.39
CA ARG A 33 -1.62 6.28 9.53
C ARG A 33 -3.13 6.12 9.34
N LEU A 34 -3.61 4.89 9.19
CA LEU A 34 -5.03 4.61 9.08
C LEU A 34 -5.76 4.92 10.39
N GLU A 35 -5.20 4.50 11.52
CA GLU A 35 -5.70 4.79 12.86
C GLU A 35 -5.84 6.30 13.08
N GLU A 36 -4.86 7.10 12.65
CA GLU A 36 -4.96 8.57 12.69
C GLU A 36 -6.11 9.15 11.84
N TRP A 37 -6.56 8.45 10.80
CA TRP A 37 -7.64 8.92 9.91
C TRP A 37 -9.03 8.58 10.44
N VAL A 38 -9.20 7.35 10.94
CA VAL A 38 -10.52 6.80 11.29
C VAL A 38 -10.76 6.74 12.81
N GLY A 39 -9.73 6.97 13.60
CA GLY A 39 -9.77 6.88 15.05
C GLY A 39 -9.44 5.48 15.56
N SER A 40 -8.93 5.42 16.80
CA SER A 40 -8.51 4.18 17.44
C SER A 40 -9.65 3.18 17.66
N GLU A 41 -10.87 3.66 17.90
CA GLU A 41 -12.05 2.82 18.13
C GLU A 41 -12.44 2.04 16.86
N ALA A 42 -12.63 2.74 15.74
CA ALA A 42 -12.98 2.12 14.45
C ALA A 42 -11.88 1.19 13.94
N TYR A 43 -10.61 1.58 14.15
CA TYR A 43 -9.48 0.76 13.78
C TYR A 43 -9.37 -0.51 14.66
N SER A 44 -9.55 -0.39 15.98
CA SER A 44 -9.53 -1.54 16.90
C SER A 44 -10.68 -2.52 16.65
N ASP A 45 -11.87 -2.04 16.31
CA ASP A 45 -12.99 -2.90 15.90
C ASP A 45 -12.64 -3.73 14.65
N ALA A 46 -12.05 -3.10 13.64
CA ALA A 46 -11.65 -3.78 12.41
C ALA A 46 -10.51 -4.80 12.60
N GLU A 47 -9.70 -4.67 13.66
CA GLU A 47 -8.67 -5.66 14.01
C GLU A 47 -9.22 -6.93 14.68
N GLN A 48 -10.47 -6.92 15.13
CA GLN A 48 -11.05 -8.07 15.81
C GLN A 48 -11.27 -9.25 14.86
N SER A 49 -11.25 -10.47 15.39
CA SER A 49 -11.63 -11.67 14.62
C SER A 49 -13.09 -11.65 14.15
N THR A 50 -13.93 -10.86 14.81
CA THR A 50 -15.35 -10.69 14.47
C THR A 50 -15.72 -9.23 14.73
N PRO A 51 -15.46 -8.33 13.76
CA PRO A 51 -15.79 -6.91 13.88
C PRO A 51 -17.31 -6.70 14.02
N GLU A 52 -17.71 -5.66 14.74
CA GLU A 52 -19.11 -5.25 14.83
C GLU A 52 -19.62 -4.70 13.49
N ASP A 53 -18.74 -3.95 12.78
CA ASP A 53 -19.00 -3.43 11.44
C ASP A 53 -18.09 -4.12 10.43
N THR A 54 -18.59 -5.19 9.81
CA THR A 54 -17.84 -5.99 8.84
C THR A 54 -17.51 -5.22 7.56
N ASP A 55 -18.38 -4.30 7.15
CA ASP A 55 -18.18 -3.51 5.92
C ASP A 55 -17.08 -2.48 6.15
N ARG A 56 -17.08 -1.82 7.31
CA ARG A 56 -15.98 -0.95 7.74
C ARG A 56 -14.69 -1.74 7.85
N ALA A 57 -14.71 -2.91 8.47
CA ALA A 57 -13.50 -3.72 8.61
C ALA A 57 -12.90 -4.11 7.25
N ALA A 58 -13.73 -4.50 6.28
CA ALA A 58 -13.28 -4.77 4.92
C ALA A 58 -12.69 -3.53 4.24
N ALA A 59 -13.37 -2.38 4.33
CA ALA A 59 -12.88 -1.12 3.78
C ALA A 59 -11.55 -0.65 4.41
N LEU A 60 -11.40 -0.81 5.72
CA LEU A 60 -10.17 -0.50 6.44
C LEU A 60 -9.05 -1.49 6.10
N LYS A 61 -9.38 -2.76 5.84
CA LYS A 61 -8.42 -3.76 5.36
C LYS A 61 -7.82 -3.36 4.01
N ASP A 62 -8.67 -2.93 3.07
CA ASP A 62 -8.24 -2.43 1.77
C ASP A 62 -7.40 -1.16 1.92
N ALA A 63 -7.86 -0.20 2.74
CA ALA A 63 -7.14 1.04 2.98
C ALA A 63 -5.75 0.81 3.58
N GLU A 64 -5.62 -0.08 4.57
CA GLU A 64 -4.33 -0.43 5.17
C GLU A 64 -3.41 -1.13 4.15
N ALA A 65 -3.96 -1.98 3.28
CA ALA A 65 -3.20 -2.63 2.21
C ALA A 65 -2.66 -1.63 1.19
N TYR A 66 -3.49 -0.68 0.72
CA TYR A 66 -3.03 0.40 -0.15
C TYR A 66 -1.96 1.28 0.51
N LEU A 67 -2.11 1.58 1.81
CA LEU A 67 -1.09 2.30 2.56
C LEU A 67 0.21 1.51 2.69
N ALA A 68 0.14 0.20 2.90
CA ALA A 68 1.31 -0.66 2.90
C ALA A 68 2.03 -0.62 1.55
N LEU A 69 1.30 -0.68 0.43
CA LEU A 69 1.86 -0.51 -0.91
C LEU A 69 2.50 0.87 -1.10
N TYR A 70 1.84 1.94 -0.65
CA TYR A 70 2.36 3.32 -0.70
C TYR A 70 3.73 3.45 -0.01
N TYR A 71 3.90 2.82 1.15
CA TYR A 71 5.16 2.82 1.89
C TYR A 71 6.18 1.84 1.32
N ALA A 72 5.73 0.69 0.80
CA ALA A 72 6.58 -0.35 0.22
C ALA A 72 7.08 0.00 -1.19
N ALA A 73 6.42 0.90 -1.92
CA ALA A 73 6.71 1.21 -3.33
C ALA A 73 8.20 1.37 -3.66
N PRO A 74 9.00 2.14 -2.89
CA PRO A 74 10.42 2.28 -3.17
C PRO A 74 11.17 0.95 -3.07
N ARG A 75 10.79 0.08 -2.13
CA ARG A 75 11.40 -1.23 -1.91
C ARG A 75 10.98 -2.27 -2.94
N LEU A 76 9.73 -2.19 -3.42
CA LEU A 76 9.21 -3.04 -4.49
C LEU A 76 9.83 -2.70 -5.84
N ASN A 77 10.24 -1.43 -6.03
CA ASN A 77 10.99 -0.98 -7.20
C ASN A 77 12.51 -1.28 -7.12
N MET A 78 12.93 -2.15 -6.19
CA MET A 78 14.34 -2.55 -6.00
C MET A 78 14.51 -4.06 -6.19
N VAL A 79 15.62 -4.48 -6.81
CA VAL A 79 15.99 -5.90 -6.90
C VAL A 79 17.00 -6.22 -5.80
N ILE A 80 16.67 -7.13 -4.89
CA ILE A 80 17.63 -7.61 -3.89
C ILE A 80 18.43 -8.74 -4.52
N ALA A 81 19.74 -8.56 -4.74
CA ALA A 81 20.62 -9.59 -5.28
C ALA A 81 21.75 -9.91 -4.29
N ASP A 82 22.40 -11.07 -4.44
CA ASP A 82 23.39 -11.59 -3.47
C ASP A 82 24.57 -10.65 -3.18
N SER A 83 24.86 -9.68 -4.06
CA SER A 83 25.93 -8.68 -3.91
C SER A 83 25.50 -7.36 -3.27
N GLY A 84 24.24 -7.23 -2.80
CA GLY A 84 23.74 -6.07 -2.08
C GLY A 84 22.36 -5.60 -2.51
N ILE A 85 21.96 -4.41 -2.04
CA ILE A 85 20.86 -3.67 -2.66
C ILE A 85 21.34 -3.28 -4.05
N ILE A 86 20.69 -3.80 -5.08
CA ILE A 86 20.96 -3.35 -6.42
C ILE A 86 19.67 -2.78 -7.00
N THR A 87 19.75 -1.59 -7.58
CA THR A 87 18.70 -1.15 -8.50
C THR A 87 18.68 -1.99 -9.78
N TYR A 88 19.56 -3.00 -9.93
CA TYR A 88 19.72 -3.84 -11.12
C TYR A 88 20.45 -5.18 -10.86
N LYS A 89 20.05 -6.29 -11.49
CA LYS A 89 20.96 -7.41 -11.84
C LYS A 89 20.47 -8.06 -13.13
N VAL A 90 21.35 -8.21 -14.13
CA VAL A 90 21.20 -9.22 -15.20
C VAL A 90 22.09 -10.40 -14.82
N THR A 91 21.63 -11.64 -15.02
CA THR A 91 22.57 -12.73 -15.36
C THR A 91 22.02 -13.42 -16.59
N GLY A 92 22.48 -12.95 -17.75
CA GLY A 92 21.85 -13.31 -19.00
C GLY A 92 22.28 -14.69 -19.48
N THR A 93 21.60 -15.13 -20.52
CA THR A 93 22.30 -15.18 -21.81
C THR A 93 21.62 -14.15 -22.70
N SER A 94 22.02 -12.87 -22.55
CA SER A 94 21.61 -11.72 -23.39
C SER A 94 20.11 -11.70 -23.70
N SER A 95 19.21 -11.20 -22.86
CA SER A 95 19.12 -9.81 -22.42
C SER A 95 17.91 -9.73 -21.50
N ASP A 96 18.14 -9.52 -20.20
CA ASP A 96 17.04 -9.32 -19.25
C ASP A 96 16.49 -7.91 -19.49
N GLU A 97 15.25 -7.80 -20.00
CA GLU A 97 14.58 -6.51 -20.18
C GLU A 97 14.11 -5.97 -18.82
N PHE A 98 14.57 -4.76 -18.49
CA PHE A 98 14.26 -4.08 -17.24
C PHE A 98 13.18 -3.02 -17.45
N THR A 99 12.11 -3.03 -16.64
CA THR A 99 11.21 -1.88 -16.54
C THR A 99 11.38 -1.21 -15.18
N TYR A 100 12.13 -0.11 -15.16
CA TYR A 100 12.27 0.76 -14.01
C TYR A 100 11.21 1.86 -14.06
N LEU A 101 10.52 2.09 -12.94
CA LEU A 101 9.75 3.32 -12.77
C LEU A 101 10.70 4.44 -12.39
N LYS A 102 10.71 5.53 -13.19
CA LYS A 102 11.46 6.74 -12.83
C LYS A 102 10.96 7.26 -11.49
N PRO A 103 11.74 8.05 -10.73
CA PRO A 103 11.29 8.59 -9.45
C PRO A 103 9.93 9.30 -9.53
N ARG A 104 9.68 9.97 -10.66
CA ARG A 104 8.38 10.57 -10.96
C ARG A 104 7.27 9.53 -11.10
N ASP A 105 7.45 8.52 -11.94
CA ASP A 105 6.46 7.47 -12.18
C ASP A 105 6.18 6.65 -10.91
N LEU A 106 7.22 6.41 -10.09
CA LEU A 106 7.09 5.79 -8.78
C LEU A 106 6.27 6.65 -7.82
N GLU A 107 6.52 7.96 -7.79
CA GLU A 107 5.75 8.87 -6.95
C GLU A 107 4.30 8.97 -7.44
N GLU A 108 4.06 9.02 -8.74
CA GLU A 108 2.70 8.97 -9.32
C GLU A 108 1.97 7.69 -8.90
N LEU A 109 2.63 6.52 -8.98
CA LEU A 109 2.07 5.25 -8.50
C LEU A 109 1.75 5.29 -7.00
N ARG A 110 2.65 5.85 -6.18
CA ARG A 110 2.41 6.03 -4.75
C ARG A 110 1.18 6.90 -4.50
N GLN A 111 1.02 7.99 -5.24
CA GLN A 111 -0.15 8.87 -5.09
C GLN A 111 -1.46 8.16 -5.50
N VAL A 112 -1.43 7.26 -6.49
CA VAL A 112 -2.58 6.41 -6.83
C VAL A 112 -2.99 5.55 -5.63
N TRP A 113 -2.06 4.80 -5.04
CA TRP A 113 -2.37 3.97 -3.87
C TRP A 113 -2.81 4.80 -2.65
N LEU A 114 -2.22 5.98 -2.44
CA LEU A 114 -2.68 6.88 -1.37
C LEU A 114 -4.13 7.35 -1.59
N ARG A 115 -4.49 7.68 -2.84
CA ARG A 115 -5.86 8.03 -3.22
C ARG A 115 -6.82 6.87 -3.00
N ASP A 116 -6.42 5.67 -3.42
CA ASP A 116 -7.26 4.48 -3.30
C ASP A 116 -7.47 4.11 -1.82
N ALA A 117 -6.45 4.27 -0.97
CA ALA A 117 -6.59 4.11 0.47
C ALA A 117 -7.63 5.07 1.07
N VAL A 118 -7.55 6.36 0.72
CA VAL A 118 -8.51 7.37 1.20
C VAL A 118 -9.90 7.11 0.65
N SER A 119 -10.01 6.68 -0.60
CA SER A 119 -11.30 6.34 -1.22
C SER A 119 -11.96 5.17 -0.49
N ALA A 120 -11.20 4.11 -0.20
CA ALA A 120 -11.69 2.92 0.49
C ALA A 120 -12.26 3.25 1.88
N CYS A 121 -11.55 4.04 2.69
CA CYS A 121 -12.00 4.36 4.05
C CYS A 121 -12.80 5.66 4.17
N ARG A 122 -13.14 6.34 3.06
CA ARG A 122 -13.74 7.69 3.04
C ARG A 122 -14.96 7.85 3.96
N PRO A 123 -15.92 6.91 4.03
CA PRO A 123 -17.08 7.05 4.90
C PRO A 123 -16.74 7.10 6.40
N TYR A 124 -15.55 6.63 6.77
CA TYR A 124 -15.13 6.41 8.16
C TYR A 124 -14.04 7.38 8.62
N ILE A 125 -13.59 8.31 7.76
CA ILE A 125 -12.59 9.31 8.12
C ILE A 125 -13.19 10.35 9.05
N ILE A 126 -12.59 10.52 10.22
CA ILE A 126 -13.01 11.51 11.23
C ILE A 126 -12.11 12.75 11.28
N LYS A 127 -10.93 12.68 10.65
CA LYS A 127 -9.94 13.77 10.67
C LYS A 127 -10.21 14.80 9.56
N ALA A 128 -10.51 16.04 9.97
CA ALA A 128 -10.63 17.17 9.05
C ALA A 128 -9.29 17.41 8.32
N GLY A 129 -9.33 17.51 6.99
CA GLY A 129 -8.12 17.77 6.17
C GLY A 129 -7.41 16.53 5.62
N VAL A 130 -7.99 15.33 5.72
CA VAL A 130 -7.57 14.19 4.88
C VAL A 130 -8.03 14.45 3.44
N THR A 131 -7.31 15.34 2.76
CA THR A 131 -7.44 15.60 1.34
C THR A 131 -6.19 15.07 0.67
N VAL A 132 -6.31 13.94 -0.04
CA VAL A 132 -5.39 13.68 -1.15
C VAL A 132 -5.69 14.79 -2.15
N GLY A 133 -4.66 15.43 -2.70
CA GLY A 133 -4.82 16.43 -3.76
C GLY A 133 -5.47 15.77 -4.97
N LEU A 134 -6.79 15.63 -4.93
CA LEU A 134 -7.61 15.39 -6.09
C LEU A 134 -7.55 16.71 -6.86
N SER A 135 -6.55 16.86 -7.72
CA SER A 135 -6.78 17.71 -8.88
C SER A 135 -8.10 17.23 -9.48
N PRO A 136 -9.08 18.11 -9.70
CA PRO A 136 -10.30 17.72 -10.38
C PRO A 136 -9.87 17.06 -11.69
N VAL A 137 -10.39 15.85 -11.93
CA VAL A 137 -10.41 15.32 -13.28
C VAL A 137 -11.30 16.33 -14.01
N ASP A 138 -10.70 17.14 -14.89
CA ASP A 138 -11.46 17.95 -15.82
C ASP A 138 -12.34 16.98 -16.61
N GLU A 139 -13.64 16.98 -16.29
CA GLU A 139 -14.66 16.36 -17.11
C GLU A 139 -14.78 17.23 -18.38
N GLU A 140 -14.16 16.77 -19.48
CA GLU A 140 -14.53 17.20 -20.85
C GLU A 140 -15.72 16.39 -21.36
#